data_AF-A0A227NVA6-F1
#
_entry.id   AF-A0A227NVA6-F1
#
_cell.length_a   1.000
_cell.length_b   1.000
_cell.length_c   1.000
_cell.angle_alpha   90.00
_cell.angle_beta   90.00
_cell.angle_gamma   90.00
#
_symmetry.space_group_name_H-M   'P 1'
#
loop_
_entity.id
_entity.type
_entity.pdbx_description
1 polymer ?
#
loop_
_entity_poly.entity_id
_entity_poly.type
_entity_poly.pdbx_seq_one_letter_code
_entity_poly.pdbx_strand_id
1 'polypeptide(L)'
;MNFIKQIERIKRIHKLISSEQTGTPSMFARKLCLSRSQLYNELEVIKEFDGPVKYCKKRESFYYETSFELIVHFSLKTIKDDESIEIFGGSNFRPIILDGSLISLL
;
A
#
# COMPACT_ATOMS: atom_id res chain seq x y z
N MET A 1 4.92 13.55 7.73
CA MET A 1 3.56 13.02 7.44
C MET A 1 3.48 11.59 7.98
N ASN A 2 2.40 11.19 8.63
CA ASN A 2 2.25 9.79 9.10
C ASN A 2 2.02 8.88 7.88
N PHE A 3 2.88 7.86 7.70
CA PHE A 3 2.86 6.94 6.56
C PHE A 3 1.49 6.26 6.36
N ILE A 4 0.86 5.81 7.44
CA ILE A 4 -0.45 5.17 7.41
C ILE A 4 -1.52 6.13 6.87
N LYS A 5 -1.48 7.40 7.28
CA LYS A 5 -2.42 8.41 6.79
C LYS A 5 -2.25 8.68 5.29
N GLN A 6 -1.03 8.57 4.75
CA GLN A 6 -0.79 8.73 3.32
C GLN A 6 -1.39 7.57 2.53
N ILE A 7 -1.21 6.34 2.98
CA ILE A 7 -1.80 5.16 2.32
C ILE A 7 -3.33 5.27 2.31
N GLU A 8 -3.95 5.61 3.44
CA GLU A 8 -5.39 5.77 3.54
C GLU A 8 -5.92 6.89 2.64
N ARG A 9 -5.14 7.97 2.49
CA ARG A 9 -5.47 9.06 1.55
C ARG A 9 -5.43 8.58 0.11
N ILE A 10 -4.38 7.89 -0.30
CA ILE A 10 -4.22 7.35 -1.66
C ILE A 10 -5.38 6.39 -1.99
N LYS A 11 -5.73 5.48 -1.06
CA LYS A 11 -6.89 4.59 -1.20
C LYS A 11 -8.20 5.36 -1.39
N ARG A 12 -8.39 6.43 -0.62
CA ARG A 12 -9.58 7.28 -0.72
C ARG A 12 -9.65 8.03 -2.04
N ILE A 13 -8.52 8.54 -2.53
CA ILE A 13 -8.41 9.17 -3.86
C ILE A 13 -8.80 8.17 -4.94
N HIS A 14 -8.17 6.99 -4.94
CA HIS A 14 -8.46 5.92 -5.90
C HIS A 14 -9.96 5.57 -5.91
N LYS A 15 -10.55 5.31 -4.74
CA LYS A 15 -11.99 5.02 -4.62
C LYS A 15 -12.88 6.10 -5.24
N LEU A 16 -12.55 7.38 -5.02
CA LEU A 16 -13.36 8.50 -5.54
C LEU A 16 -13.20 8.68 -7.06
N ILE A 17 -12.02 8.43 -7.62
CA ILE A 17 -11.77 8.48 -9.06
C ILE A 17 -12.43 7.28 -9.75
N SER A 18 -12.26 6.07 -9.23
CA SER A 18 -12.87 4.84 -9.79
C SER A 18 -14.39 4.89 -9.80
N SER A 19 -15.00 5.59 -8.84
CA SER A 19 -16.46 5.77 -8.77
C SER A 19 -16.96 7.04 -9.48
N GLU A 20 -16.07 7.81 -10.12
CA GLU A 20 -16.37 9.11 -10.75
C GLU A 20 -17.16 10.08 -9.83
N GLN A 21 -16.87 10.05 -8.53
CA GLN A 21 -17.54 10.85 -7.51
C GLN A 21 -16.64 11.95 -6.95
N THR A 22 -15.70 12.48 -7.73
CA THR A 22 -14.76 13.50 -7.22
C THR A 22 -15.39 14.88 -7.11
N GLY A 23 -16.31 15.23 -8.02
CA GLY A 23 -16.76 16.60 -8.20
C GLY A 23 -15.67 17.46 -8.88
N THR A 24 -15.91 18.77 -8.93
CA THR A 24 -14.91 19.74 -9.43
C THR A 24 -13.59 19.63 -8.64
N PRO A 25 -12.45 20.08 -9.17
CA PRO A 25 -11.17 19.94 -8.45
C PRO A 25 -11.17 20.65 -7.09
N SER A 26 -11.91 21.76 -6.94
CA SER A 26 -12.09 22.42 -5.64
C SER A 26 -12.89 21.54 -4.66
N MET A 27 -13.96 20.90 -5.12
CA MET A 27 -14.74 19.98 -4.30
C MET A 27 -13.94 18.75 -3.91
N PHE A 28 -13.18 18.19 -4.86
CA PHE A 28 -12.36 17.02 -4.61
C PHE A 28 -11.27 17.31 -3.56
N ALA A 29 -10.58 18.45 -3.70
CA ALA A 29 -9.61 18.91 -2.70
C ALA A 29 -10.27 19.06 -1.32
N ARG A 30 -11.47 19.65 -1.25
CA ARG A 30 -12.22 19.78 0.01
C ARG A 30 -12.62 18.44 0.61
N LYS A 31 -13.03 17.45 -0.19
CA LYS A 31 -13.38 16.07 0.26
C LYS A 31 -12.19 15.33 0.89
N LEU A 32 -10.97 15.74 0.55
CA LEU A 32 -9.71 15.18 1.05
C LEU A 32 -9.04 16.08 2.10
N CYS A 33 -9.65 17.21 2.45
CA CYS A 33 -9.08 18.25 3.31
C CYS A 33 -7.71 18.76 2.80
N LEU A 34 -7.60 19.00 1.50
CA LEU A 34 -6.41 19.48 0.81
C LEU A 34 -6.64 20.85 0.17
N SER A 35 -5.55 21.57 -0.09
CA SER A 35 -5.56 22.67 -1.07
C SER A 35 -5.67 22.11 -2.50
N ARG A 36 -6.02 22.97 -3.47
CA ARG A 36 -6.01 22.56 -4.89
C ARG A 36 -4.62 22.11 -5.36
N SER A 37 -3.56 22.80 -4.95
CA SER A 37 -2.20 22.41 -5.33
C SER A 37 -1.82 21.05 -4.77
N GLN A 38 -2.14 20.79 -3.50
CA GLN A 38 -1.91 19.49 -2.86
C GLN A 38 -2.70 18.38 -3.54
N LEU A 39 -3.94 18.63 -3.96
CA LEU A 39 -4.70 17.66 -4.75
C LEU A 39 -3.92 17.27 -6.02
N TYR A 40 -3.39 18.24 -6.78
CA TYR A 40 -2.63 17.92 -7.99
C TYR A 40 -1.35 17.15 -7.70
N ASN A 41 -0.64 17.45 -6.60
CA ASN A 41 0.52 16.65 -6.19
C ASN A 41 0.13 15.18 -5.91
N GLU A 42 -0.99 14.96 -5.22
CA GLU A 42 -1.47 13.60 -4.94
C GLU A 42 -1.97 12.89 -6.21
N LEU A 43 -2.49 13.63 -7.19
CA LEU A 43 -2.85 13.08 -8.50
C LEU A 43 -1.60 12.72 -9.33
N GLU A 44 -0.52 13.48 -9.23
CA GLU A 44 0.76 13.09 -9.86
C GLU A 44 1.28 11.78 -9.28
N VAL A 45 1.16 11.56 -7.97
CA VAL A 45 1.53 10.26 -7.35
C VAL A 45 0.72 9.10 -7.95
N ILE A 46 -0.58 9.28 -8.23
CA ILE A 46 -1.38 8.24 -8.91
C ILE A 46 -0.88 8.01 -10.35
N LYS A 47 -0.44 9.05 -11.06
CA LYS A 47 0.12 8.92 -12.40
C LYS A 47 1.49 8.25 -12.40
N GLU A 48 2.30 8.45 -11.35
CA GLU A 48 3.58 7.75 -11.15
C GLU A 48 3.37 6.23 -10.98
N PHE A 49 2.20 5.79 -10.54
CA PHE A 49 1.79 4.39 -10.52
C PHE A 49 1.13 3.92 -11.82
N ASP A 50 1.38 4.60 -12.94
CA ASP A 50 0.77 4.36 -14.24
C ASP A 50 -0.77 4.52 -14.26
N GLY A 51 -1.35 5.24 -13.30
CA GLY A 51 -2.77 5.53 -13.25
C GLY A 51 -3.17 6.64 -14.23
N PRO A 52 -3.94 6.36 -15.31
CA PRO A 52 -4.23 7.33 -16.36
C PRO A 52 -5.38 8.26 -15.96
N VAL A 53 -5.13 9.17 -15.01
CA VAL A 53 -6.14 10.08 -14.46
C VAL A 53 -6.39 11.27 -15.39
N LYS A 54 -7.65 11.48 -15.75
CA LYS A 54 -8.13 12.65 -16.52
C LYS A 54 -9.29 13.34 -15.82
N TYR A 55 -9.48 14.62 -16.08
CA TYR A 55 -10.64 15.39 -15.60
C TYR A 55 -11.62 15.66 -16.75
N CYS A 56 -12.90 15.34 -16.55
CA CYS A 56 -13.96 15.70 -17.48
C CYS A 56 -14.79 16.86 -16.93
N LYS A 57 -14.78 18.01 -17.63
CA LYS A 57 -15.59 19.18 -17.26
C LYS A 57 -17.09 18.89 -17.31
N LYS A 58 -17.57 18.10 -18.28
CA LYS A 58 -19.00 17.78 -18.46
C LYS A 58 -19.55 16.90 -17.33
N ARG A 59 -18.73 15.94 -16.87
CA ARG A 59 -19.08 15.03 -15.76
C ARG A 59 -18.76 15.62 -14.39
N GLU A 60 -18.03 16.74 -14.37
CA GLU A 60 -17.44 17.33 -13.18
C GLU A 60 -16.74 16.28 -12.31
N SER A 61 -15.96 15.39 -12.92
CA SER A 61 -15.24 14.37 -12.17
C SER A 61 -13.91 14.01 -12.81
N PHE A 62 -12.96 13.60 -11.97
CA PHE A 62 -11.82 12.82 -12.39
C PHE A 62 -12.24 11.37 -12.64
N TYR A 63 -11.60 10.75 -13.62
CA TYR A 63 -11.83 9.37 -14.04
C TYR A 63 -10.53 8.76 -14.55
N TYR A 64 -10.48 7.42 -14.60
CA TYR A 64 -9.40 6.70 -15.25
C TYR A 64 -9.74 6.47 -16.73
N GLU A 65 -8.83 6.81 -17.64
CA GLU A 65 -9.04 6.60 -19.07
C GLU A 65 -9.01 5.12 -19.46
N THR A 66 -8.22 4.33 -18.77
CA THR A 66 -8.12 2.87 -18.94
C THR A 66 -8.41 2.20 -17.60
N SER A 67 -8.83 0.93 -17.61
CA SER A 67 -9.02 0.14 -16.39
C SER A 67 -7.74 0.20 -15.55
N PHE A 68 -7.89 0.66 -14.31
CA PHE A 68 -6.80 0.82 -13.36
C PHE A 68 -7.29 0.40 -11.99
N GLU A 69 -6.56 -0.52 -11.37
CA GLU A 69 -6.83 -1.01 -10.02
C GLU A 69 -5.58 -0.81 -9.16
N LEU A 70 -5.74 -0.15 -8.03
CA LEU A 70 -4.66 0.08 -7.08
C LEU A 70 -4.87 -0.77 -5.83
N ILE A 71 -4.02 -1.78 -5.66
CA ILE A 71 -4.05 -2.69 -4.51
C ILE A 71 -2.81 -2.42 -3.64
N VAL A 72 -3.04 -2.06 -2.37
CA VAL A 72 -1.97 -1.77 -1.41
C VAL A 72 -2.07 -2.72 -0.22
N HIS A 73 -1.10 -3.63 -0.12
CA HIS A 73 -0.90 -4.53 1.02
C HIS A 73 0.31 -4.10 1.83
N PHE A 74 0.16 -3.92 3.14
CA PHE A 74 1.28 -3.67 4.05
C PHE A 74 1.05 -4.40 5.38
N SER A 75 2.12 -4.87 5.99
CA SER A 75 2.13 -5.51 7.31
C SER A 75 3.10 -4.76 8.20
N LEU A 76 2.66 -4.38 9.40
CA LEU A 76 3.49 -3.69 10.38
C LEU A 76 3.61 -4.57 11.61
N LYS A 77 4.83 -5.03 11.93
CA LYS A 77 5.13 -5.73 13.18
C LYS A 77 6.02 -4.83 14.03
N THR A 78 5.52 -4.40 15.19
CA THR A 78 6.32 -3.68 16.18
C THR A 78 7.07 -4.73 17.00
N ILE A 79 8.38 -4.84 16.80
CA ILE A 79 9.23 -5.69 17.63
C ILE A 79 9.56 -4.89 18.89
N LYS A 80 9.10 -5.35 20.05
CA LYS A 80 9.60 -4.90 21.35
C LYS A 80 10.81 -5.78 21.69
N ASP A 81 11.84 -5.20 22.33
CA ASP A 81 13.11 -5.86 22.67
C ASP A 81 13.01 -7.12 23.55
N ASP A 82 11.80 -7.55 23.92
CA ASP A 82 11.55 -8.75 24.74
C ASP A 82 10.94 -9.92 23.96
N GLU A 83 10.74 -9.77 22.64
CA GLU A 83 10.40 -10.90 21.78
C GLU A 83 11.68 -11.43 21.13
N SER A 84 12.28 -12.44 21.75
CA SER A 84 13.18 -13.35 21.04
C SER A 84 12.40 -13.93 19.85
N ILE A 85 12.60 -13.36 18.66
CA ILE A 85 12.11 -13.96 17.43
C ILE A 85 12.77 -15.33 17.32
N GLU A 86 11.97 -16.39 17.43
CA GLU A 86 12.37 -17.73 16.99
C GLU A 86 12.63 -17.67 15.49
N ILE A 87 13.82 -17.20 15.12
CA ILE A 87 14.39 -17.47 13.83
C ILE A 87 14.81 -18.93 13.88
N PHE A 88 14.04 -19.80 13.21
CA PHE A 88 14.50 -21.14 12.86
C PHE A 88 15.72 -21.00 11.95
N GLY A 89 16.89 -20.81 12.58
CA GLY A 89 18.19 -20.95 11.95
C GLY A 89 18.33 -22.42 11.61
N GLY A 90 18.00 -22.77 10.36
CA GLY A 90 17.94 -24.14 9.89
C GLY A 90 19.10 -24.98 10.40
N SER A 91 18.79 -26.02 11.16
CA SER A 91 19.74 -27.04 11.53
C SER A 91 20.05 -27.87 10.29
N ASN A 92 21.06 -27.45 9.53
CA ASN A 92 21.81 -28.40 8.70
C ASN A 92 22.68 -29.29 9.60
N PHE A 93 22.05 -29.96 10.58
CA PHE A 93 22.64 -31.14 11.18
C PHE A 93 22.48 -32.25 10.17
N ARG A 94 23.48 -32.38 9.29
CA ARG A 94 23.70 -33.66 8.62
C ARG A 94 24.12 -34.63 9.73
N PRO A 95 23.36 -35.69 10.03
CA PRO A 95 23.86 -36.73 10.90
C PRO A 95 25.04 -37.37 10.14
N ILE A 96 26.26 -37.14 10.64
CA ILE A 96 27.38 -37.98 10.25
C ILE A 96 27.12 -39.32 10.92
N ILE A 97 26.89 -40.33 10.09
CA ILE A 97 26.78 -41.71 10.53
C ILE A 97 28.18 -42.14 10.98
N LEU A 98 28.45 -42.00 12.26
CA LEU A 98 29.40 -42.85 12.94
C LEU A 98 28.57 -43.97 13.58
N ASP A 99 28.72 -45.16 13.01
CA ASP A 99 28.52 -46.42 13.72
C ASP A 99 27.07 -46.92 13.88
N GLY A 100 26.14 -46.40 13.07
CA GLY A 100 24.84 -47.05 12.85
C GLY A 100 23.84 -46.99 14.00
N SER A 101 24.00 -46.07 14.97
CA SER A 101 22.98 -45.79 15.99
C SER A 101 22.44 -44.37 15.88
N LEU A 102 21.11 -44.23 15.80
CA LEU A 102 20.41 -42.95 15.81
C LEU A 102 20.17 -42.50 17.25
N ILE A 103 20.95 -41.52 17.71
CA ILE A 103 20.65 -40.83 18.97
C ILE A 103 19.78 -39.62 18.65
N SER A 104 18.49 -39.72 18.97
CA SER A 104 17.60 -38.56 19.08
C SER A 104 17.80 -37.97 20.48
N LEU A 105 18.47 -36.83 20.57
CA LEU A 105 18.47 -36.03 21.80
C LEU A 105 17.24 -35.11 21.79
N LEU A 106 16.35 -35.34 22.75
CA LEU A 106 15.32 -34.38 23.18
C LEU A 106 15.97 -33.08 23.62
#